data_AF-A0A1I7MY33-F1
#
_entry.id   AF-A0A1I7MY33-F1
#
_cell.length_a   1.000
_cell.length_b   1.000
_cell.length_c   1.000
_cell.angle_alpha   90.00
_cell.angle_beta   90.00
_cell.angle_gamma   90.00
#
_symmetry.space_group_name_H-M   'P 1'
#
loop_
_entity.id
_entity.type
_entity.pdbx_description
1 polymer ?
#
loop_
_entity_poly.entity_id
_entity_poly.type
_entity_poly.pdbx_seq_one_letter_code
_entity_poly.pdbx_strand_id
1 'polypeptide(L)'
;MVQRELLNTHRASAIGVTLAAALGMSFAGLTAAHAADSAALVGTWAGNGSISFSSGTKEGARCRAHFAKTGATSYIMSASCATASARVDQSAELNRVGANSYVGSFFNQQYNTGGQIRITVNGRSGYVRLSGEAGTAVFNLSKR
;
A
#
# COMPACT_ATOMS: atom_id res chain seq x y z
N MET A 1 -8.18 -93.73 32.21
CA MET A 1 -6.98 -93.20 31.55
C MET A 1 -7.46 -92.12 30.58
N VAL A 2 -7.22 -90.81 30.75
CA VAL A 2 -6.00 -90.03 31.07
C VAL A 2 -5.17 -89.68 29.82
N GLN A 3 -4.78 -88.41 29.72
CA GLN A 3 -4.11 -87.66 28.63
C GLN A 3 -5.06 -87.16 27.51
N ARG A 4 -5.18 -85.85 27.22
CA ARG A 4 -4.17 -84.84 26.77
C ARG A 4 -3.62 -85.21 25.38
N GLU A 5 -3.53 -84.31 24.39
CA GLU A 5 -3.02 -82.93 24.49
C GLU A 5 -3.80 -81.86 23.71
N LEU A 6 -3.37 -80.60 23.87
CA LEU A 6 -3.93 -79.37 23.29
C LEU A 6 -3.03 -78.82 22.17
N LEU A 7 -3.61 -78.26 21.11
CA LEU A 7 -3.18 -77.05 20.38
C LEU A 7 -4.32 -76.72 19.38
N ASN A 8 -5.07 -75.61 19.47
CA ASN A 8 -4.70 -74.23 19.10
C ASN A 8 -3.98 -74.17 17.73
N THR A 9 -4.30 -73.33 16.75
CA THR A 9 -4.93 -71.99 16.67
C THR A 9 -5.47 -71.87 15.20
N HIS A 10 -6.41 -71.03 14.74
CA HIS A 10 -6.96 -69.73 15.16
C HIS A 10 -8.48 -69.64 14.90
N ARG A 11 -9.08 -68.48 15.22
CA ARG A 11 -10.34 -67.98 14.64
C ARG A 11 -10.04 -66.83 13.66
N ALA A 12 -10.69 -66.82 12.51
CA ALA A 12 -10.87 -65.61 11.68
C ALA A 12 -12.34 -65.56 11.26
N SER A 13 -13.03 -64.46 11.59
CA SER A 13 -14.50 -64.39 11.54
C SER A 13 -15.03 -63.82 10.22
N ALA A 14 -16.07 -64.48 9.74
CA ALA A 14 -17.11 -64.09 8.79
C ALA A 14 -17.24 -62.63 8.30
N ILE A 15 -17.47 -62.53 6.98
CA ILE A 15 -18.63 -61.87 6.31
C ILE A 15 -19.01 -60.43 6.71
N GLY A 16 -19.06 -59.51 5.73
CA GLY A 16 -19.87 -58.29 5.84
C GLY A 16 -19.67 -57.30 4.69
N VAL A 17 -20.68 -57.15 3.81
CA VAL A 17 -20.74 -56.09 2.78
C VAL A 17 -21.41 -54.85 3.37
N THR A 18 -20.84 -53.65 3.17
CA THR A 18 -21.55 -52.38 3.37
C THR A 18 -21.25 -51.36 2.27
N LEU A 19 -22.29 -50.95 1.55
CA LEU A 19 -22.31 -49.74 0.74
C LEU A 19 -22.54 -48.55 1.68
N ALA A 20 -21.79 -47.45 1.54
CA ALA A 20 -22.06 -46.21 2.28
C ALA A 20 -21.77 -44.98 1.41
N ALA A 21 -22.79 -44.15 1.19
CA ALA A 21 -22.68 -42.84 0.55
C ALA A 21 -22.91 -41.75 1.61
N ALA A 22 -22.03 -40.74 1.70
CA ALA A 22 -22.26 -39.54 2.50
C ALA A 22 -21.25 -38.42 2.19
N LEU A 23 -21.78 -37.18 2.06
CA LEU A 23 -21.18 -35.88 2.44
C LEU A 23 -19.83 -35.49 1.77
N GLY A 24 -19.67 -34.33 1.12
CA GLY A 24 -20.41 -33.08 1.20
C GLY A 24 -19.69 -32.05 2.06
N MET A 25 -18.65 -31.39 1.51
CA MET A 25 -17.99 -30.21 2.09
C MET A 25 -17.14 -29.48 1.04
N SER A 26 -17.81 -28.71 0.17
CA SER A 26 -17.11 -27.76 -0.71
C SER A 26 -16.54 -26.64 0.15
N PHE A 27 -15.24 -26.61 0.38
CA PHE A 27 -14.57 -25.52 1.09
C PHE A 27 -14.79 -24.21 0.34
N ALA A 28 -15.70 -23.38 0.85
CA ALA A 28 -15.82 -22.00 0.42
C ALA A 28 -14.50 -21.30 0.74
N GLY A 29 -13.71 -21.02 -0.30
CA GLY A 29 -12.46 -20.29 -0.18
C GLY A 29 -12.74 -18.89 0.33
N LEU A 30 -12.64 -18.71 1.65
CA LEU A 30 -12.59 -17.41 2.32
C LEU A 30 -11.32 -16.70 1.85
N THR A 31 -11.42 -16.01 0.71
CA THR A 31 -10.42 -15.05 0.28
C THR A 31 -10.43 -13.92 1.30
N ALA A 32 -9.53 -14.03 2.28
CA ALA A 32 -9.30 -12.98 3.25
C ALA A 32 -8.91 -11.70 2.49
N ALA A 33 -9.90 -10.83 2.33
CA ALA A 33 -9.73 -9.52 1.74
C ALA A 33 -8.71 -8.79 2.62
N HIS A 34 -7.47 -8.74 2.15
CA HIS A 34 -6.42 -7.97 2.80
C HIS A 34 -6.88 -6.52 2.74
N ALA A 35 -7.39 -6.01 3.86
CA ALA A 35 -7.68 -4.61 4.05
C ALA A 35 -6.35 -3.87 3.99
N ALA A 36 -5.91 -3.55 2.76
CA ALA A 36 -4.67 -2.84 2.50
C ALA A 36 -4.74 -1.51 3.24
N ASP A 37 -3.96 -1.45 4.32
CA ASP A 37 -4.28 -0.61 5.45
C ASP A 37 -4.31 0.88 5.06
N SER A 38 -5.08 1.67 5.81
CA SER A 38 -5.14 3.12 5.65
C SER A 38 -3.82 3.84 5.98
N ALA A 39 -2.76 3.07 6.27
CA ALA A 39 -1.36 3.45 6.40
C ALA A 39 -0.57 3.48 5.08
N ALA A 40 -1.16 3.22 3.90
CA ALA A 40 -0.42 3.20 2.62
C ALA A 40 0.43 4.46 2.38
N LEU A 41 -0.16 5.66 2.43
CA LEU A 41 0.55 6.93 2.26
C LEU A 41 1.27 7.42 3.54
N VAL A 42 0.73 7.15 4.72
CA VAL A 42 1.26 7.65 6.01
C VAL A 42 2.73 7.27 6.22
N GLY A 43 3.55 8.21 6.70
CA GLY A 43 4.97 8.00 7.01
C GLY A 43 5.90 8.90 6.20
N THR A 44 7.19 8.58 6.21
CA THR A 44 8.23 9.37 5.54
C THR A 44 8.59 8.79 4.18
N TRP A 45 8.69 9.66 3.19
CA TRP A 45 9.01 9.35 1.80
C TRP A 45 10.17 10.22 1.34
N ALA A 46 11.02 9.70 0.47
CA ALA A 46 12.02 10.51 -0.21
C ALA A 46 12.34 9.97 -1.61
N GLY A 47 12.75 10.85 -2.50
CA GLY A 47 13.13 10.48 -3.86
C GLY A 47 13.48 11.67 -4.73
N ASN A 48 13.51 11.44 -6.04
CA ASN A 48 14.00 12.39 -7.03
C ASN A 48 12.89 12.74 -8.03
N GLY A 49 13.05 13.86 -8.72
CA GLY A 49 12.08 14.38 -9.66
C GLY A 49 12.63 15.53 -10.50
N SER A 50 11.72 16.24 -11.16
CA SER A 50 12.05 17.48 -11.85
C SER A 50 10.96 18.53 -11.67
N ILE A 51 11.36 19.78 -11.56
CA ILE A 51 10.49 20.96 -11.57
C ILE A 51 10.67 21.66 -12.92
N SER A 52 9.57 21.93 -13.62
CA SER A 52 9.51 22.78 -14.79
C SER A 52 8.83 24.08 -14.38
N PHE A 53 9.61 25.16 -14.26
CA PHE A 53 9.13 26.48 -13.85
C PHE A 53 8.34 27.15 -14.97
N SER A 54 7.43 28.06 -14.61
CA SER A 54 6.65 28.85 -15.58
C SER A 54 7.51 29.78 -16.45
N SER A 55 8.75 30.08 -16.03
CA SER A 55 9.76 30.77 -16.84
C SER A 55 10.35 29.93 -17.98
N GLY A 56 10.03 28.63 -18.07
CA GLY A 56 10.57 27.70 -19.06
C GLY A 56 11.81 26.91 -18.59
N THR A 57 12.46 27.32 -17.50
CA THR A 57 13.59 26.57 -16.92
C THR A 57 13.11 25.24 -16.34
N LYS A 58 13.91 24.18 -16.52
CA LYS A 58 13.67 22.86 -15.90
C LYS A 58 14.88 22.44 -15.06
N GLU A 59 14.63 22.01 -13.83
CA GLU A 59 15.66 21.58 -12.90
C GLU A 59 15.39 20.19 -12.32
N GLY A 60 16.46 19.45 -12.04
CA GLY A 60 16.40 18.23 -11.24
C GLY A 60 16.18 18.58 -9.77
N ALA A 61 15.32 17.81 -9.09
CA ALA A 61 14.92 18.05 -7.71
C ALA A 61 15.02 16.78 -6.88
N ARG A 62 15.45 16.91 -5.61
CA ARG A 62 15.36 15.88 -4.58
C ARG A 62 14.32 16.32 -3.57
N CYS A 63 13.45 15.42 -3.13
CA CYS A 63 12.45 15.77 -2.12
C CYS A 63 12.32 14.72 -1.01
N ARG A 64 12.05 15.19 0.20
CA ARG A 64 11.66 14.39 1.37
C ARG A 64 10.33 14.92 1.88
N ALA A 65 9.34 14.05 1.98
CA ALA A 65 7.99 14.37 2.44
C ALA A 65 7.62 13.49 3.64
N HIS A 66 6.82 14.03 4.55
CA HIS A 66 6.17 13.30 5.61
C HIS A 66 4.66 13.47 5.48
N PHE A 67 3.91 12.36 5.53
CA PHE A 67 2.46 12.36 5.45
C PHE A 67 1.86 11.82 6.76
N ALA A 68 0.93 12.58 7.32
CA ALA A 68 0.13 12.19 8.47
C ALA A 68 -1.35 12.12 8.09
N LYS A 69 -2.12 11.26 8.76
CA LYS A 69 -3.57 11.12 8.58
C LYS A 69 -4.29 12.03 9.57
N THR A 70 -5.27 12.81 9.11
CA THR A 70 -6.03 13.78 9.93
C THR A 70 -7.52 13.48 9.99
N GLY A 71 -8.03 12.62 9.11
CA GLY A 71 -9.41 12.14 9.13
C GLY A 71 -9.53 10.76 8.49
N ALA A 72 -10.75 10.26 8.30
CA ALA A 72 -10.98 8.94 7.69
C ALA A 72 -10.32 8.82 6.30
N THR A 73 -10.49 9.86 5.47
CA THR A 73 -9.94 9.98 4.10
C THR A 73 -8.97 11.16 3.94
N SER A 74 -8.76 11.98 4.98
CA SER A 74 -7.97 13.21 4.93
C SER A 74 -6.57 13.06 5.53
N TYR A 75 -5.61 13.76 4.93
CA TYR A 75 -4.19 13.69 5.24
C TYR A 75 -3.56 15.08 5.11
N ILE A 76 -2.46 15.29 5.83
CA ILE A 76 -1.58 16.44 5.67
C ILE A 76 -0.18 15.98 5.25
N MET A 77 0.52 16.86 4.55
CA MET A 77 1.91 16.68 4.15
C MET A 77 2.74 17.86 4.61
N SER A 78 3.96 17.60 5.09
CA SER A 78 5.06 18.55 5.06
C SER A 78 6.19 17.99 4.19
N ALA A 79 6.79 18.82 3.33
CA ALA A 79 7.85 18.37 2.43
C ALA A 79 8.92 19.44 2.23
N SER A 80 10.17 18.97 2.22
CA SER A 80 11.34 19.74 1.81
C SER A 80 11.84 19.23 0.46
N CYS A 81 11.82 20.07 -0.57
CA CYS A 81 12.46 19.77 -1.84
C CYS A 81 13.66 20.72 -2.09
N ALA A 82 14.69 20.25 -2.79
CA ALA A 82 15.84 21.04 -3.18
C ALA A 82 16.24 20.76 -4.63
N THR A 83 16.54 21.81 -5.37
CA THR A 83 17.14 21.77 -6.71
C THR A 83 18.61 22.18 -6.64
N ALA A 84 19.22 22.51 -7.79
CA ALA A 84 20.55 23.11 -7.82
C ALA A 84 20.54 24.61 -7.45
N SER A 85 19.44 25.32 -7.69
CA SER A 85 19.34 26.77 -7.48
C SER A 85 18.62 27.17 -6.18
N ALA A 86 17.72 26.33 -5.66
CA ALA A 86 16.89 26.67 -4.50
C ALA A 86 16.56 25.47 -3.60
N ARG A 87 16.22 25.77 -2.35
CA ARG A 87 15.52 24.88 -1.43
C ARG A 87 14.14 25.46 -1.12
N VAL A 88 13.14 24.60 -1.09
CA VAL A 88 11.74 24.97 -0.84
C VAL A 88 11.13 24.03 0.19
N ASP A 89 10.45 24.61 1.18
CA ASP A 89 9.61 23.88 2.13
C ASP A 89 8.13 24.20 1.83
N GLN A 90 7.28 23.16 1.82
CA GLN A 90 5.88 23.25 1.41
C GLN A 90 4.99 22.32 2.23
N SER A 91 3.75 22.73 2.44
CA SER A 91 2.68 21.92 3.04
C SER A 91 1.67 21.48 1.97
N ALA A 92 0.90 20.43 2.26
CA ALA A 92 -0.28 20.10 1.47
C ALA A 92 -1.39 19.48 2.32
N GLU A 93 -2.62 19.69 1.88
CA GLU A 93 -3.81 18.97 2.34
C GLU A 93 -4.25 18.01 1.25
N LEU A 94 -4.62 16.79 1.64
CA LEU A 94 -4.82 15.67 0.73
C LEU A 94 -6.04 14.85 1.15
N ASN A 95 -6.84 14.44 0.18
CA ASN A 95 -7.94 13.49 0.36
C ASN A 95 -7.72 12.24 -0.51
N ARG A 96 -7.97 11.06 0.06
CA ARG A 96 -7.96 9.79 -0.66
C ARG A 96 -9.22 9.67 -1.51
N VAL A 97 -9.04 9.50 -2.82
CA VAL A 97 -10.11 9.45 -3.83
C VAL A 97 -10.19 8.12 -4.58
N GLY A 98 -9.32 7.16 -4.24
CA GLY A 98 -9.35 5.80 -4.79
C GLY A 98 -8.58 4.83 -3.89
N ALA A 99 -8.38 3.60 -4.35
CA ALA A 99 -7.68 2.57 -3.57
C ALA A 99 -6.29 3.03 -3.09
N ASN A 100 -5.55 3.68 -3.99
CA ASN A 100 -4.16 4.11 -3.83
C ASN A 100 -3.91 5.55 -4.34
N SER A 101 -4.98 6.32 -4.59
CA SER A 101 -4.93 7.64 -5.23
C SER A 101 -5.37 8.73 -4.26
N TYR A 102 -4.60 9.82 -4.23
CA TYR A 102 -4.80 10.97 -3.35
C TYR A 102 -4.69 12.27 -4.15
N VAL A 103 -5.52 13.25 -3.83
CA VAL A 103 -5.53 14.57 -4.48
C VAL A 103 -5.77 15.67 -3.46
N GLY A 104 -5.32 16.87 -3.76
CA GLY A 104 -5.59 18.04 -2.92
C GLY A 104 -4.79 19.26 -3.36
N SER A 105 -4.51 20.16 -2.42
CA SER A 105 -3.78 21.40 -2.65
C SER A 105 -2.47 21.43 -1.87
N PHE A 106 -1.45 22.05 -2.45
CA PHE A 106 -0.19 22.37 -1.76
C PHE A 106 0.00 23.88 -1.70
N PHE A 107 0.74 24.34 -0.69
CA PHE A 107 1.12 25.73 -0.52
C PHE A 107 2.59 25.86 -0.12
N ASN A 108 3.25 26.85 -0.69
CA ASN A 108 4.60 27.26 -0.36
C ASN A 108 4.55 28.67 0.22
N GLN A 109 4.80 28.78 1.52
CA GLN A 109 4.75 30.05 2.25
C GLN A 109 5.88 31.01 1.85
N GLN A 110 7.08 30.49 1.51
CA GLN A 110 8.25 31.30 1.16
C GLN A 110 8.03 32.10 -0.15
N TYR A 111 7.30 31.51 -1.10
CA TYR A 111 6.99 32.14 -2.39
C TYR A 111 5.53 32.59 -2.54
N ASN A 112 4.74 32.48 -1.47
CA ASN A 112 3.30 32.77 -1.45
C ASN A 112 2.54 32.21 -2.68
N THR A 113 2.82 30.96 -3.04
CA THR A 113 2.25 30.31 -4.22
C THR A 113 1.83 28.89 -3.88
N GLY A 114 0.88 28.36 -4.63
CA GLY A 114 0.34 27.04 -4.41
C GLY A 114 -0.20 26.41 -5.69
N GLY A 115 -0.93 25.32 -5.50
CA GLY A 115 -1.52 24.60 -6.62
C GLY A 115 -2.10 23.26 -6.20
N GLN A 116 -2.29 22.38 -7.16
CA GLN A 116 -2.87 21.06 -6.96
C GLN A 116 -1.77 19.99 -6.90
N ILE A 117 -1.95 19.03 -6.00
CA ILE A 117 -1.10 17.86 -5.86
C ILE A 117 -1.94 16.59 -6.15
N ARG A 118 -1.34 15.64 -6.85
CA ARG A 118 -1.89 14.30 -7.12
C ARG A 118 -0.83 13.25 -6.81
N ILE A 119 -1.23 12.20 -6.10
CA ILE A 119 -0.34 11.11 -5.67
C ILE A 119 -0.98 9.77 -6.03
N THR A 120 -0.19 8.88 -6.62
CA THR A 120 -0.54 7.46 -6.81
C THR A 120 0.50 6.60 -6.11
N VAL A 121 0.06 5.72 -5.21
CA VAL A 121 0.93 4.82 -4.43
C VAL A 121 0.91 3.41 -5.04
N ASN A 122 2.07 2.75 -5.12
CA ASN A 122 2.17 1.33 -5.43
C ASN A 122 3.18 0.67 -4.46
N GLY A 123 2.67 -0.01 -3.44
CA GLY A 123 3.46 -0.58 -2.35
C GLY A 123 4.30 0.50 -1.64
N ARG A 124 5.63 0.38 -1.73
CA ARG A 124 6.59 1.36 -1.19
C ARG A 124 7.01 2.46 -2.18
N SER A 125 6.46 2.47 -3.40
CA SER A 125 6.72 3.51 -4.42
C SER A 125 5.53 4.47 -4.52
N GLY A 126 5.80 5.74 -4.85
CA GLY A 126 4.80 6.78 -4.98
C GLY A 126 5.15 7.74 -6.10
N TYR A 127 4.23 7.93 -7.04
CA TYR A 127 4.34 8.96 -8.07
C TYR A 127 3.56 10.20 -7.65
N VAL A 128 4.22 11.35 -7.61
CA VAL A 128 3.63 12.64 -7.22
C VAL A 128 3.70 13.60 -8.40
N ARG A 129 2.59 14.27 -8.72
CA ARG A 129 2.53 15.38 -9.68
C ARG A 129 1.97 16.62 -9.00
N LEU A 130 2.65 17.75 -9.18
CA LEU A 130 2.23 19.08 -8.74
C LEU A 130 1.99 19.98 -9.96
N SER A 131 0.98 20.84 -9.88
CA SER A 131 0.71 21.91 -10.85
C SER A 131 0.26 23.16 -10.12
N GLY A 132 0.89 24.30 -10.40
CA GLY A 132 0.57 25.59 -9.79
C GLY A 132 1.12 26.75 -10.64
N GLU A 133 1.01 27.97 -10.12
CA GLU A 133 1.39 29.20 -10.84
C GLU A 133 2.89 29.27 -11.14
N ALA A 134 3.71 28.82 -10.19
CA ALA A 134 5.17 28.72 -10.34
C ALA A 134 5.62 27.64 -11.35
N GLY A 135 4.72 26.77 -11.81
CA GLY A 135 5.00 25.73 -12.81
C GLY A 135 4.46 24.34 -12.42
N THR A 136 5.15 23.31 -12.90
CA THR A 136 4.77 21.90 -12.63
C THR A 136 5.95 21.10 -12.10
N ALA A 137 5.67 20.07 -11.32
CA ALA A 137 6.70 19.16 -10.83
C ALA A 137 6.24 17.70 -10.85
N VAL A 138 7.17 16.79 -11.03
CA VAL A 138 6.95 15.34 -10.96
C VAL A 138 8.04 14.69 -10.11
N PHE A 139 7.65 13.80 -9.20
CA PHE A 139 8.57 13.08 -8.31
C PHE A 139 8.23 11.59 -8.26
N ASN A 140 9.27 10.76 -8.26
CA ASN A 140 9.19 9.36 -7.86
C ASN A 140 9.77 9.24 -6.46
N LEU A 141 8.91 8.91 -5.49
CA LEU A 141 9.26 8.80 -4.08
C LEU A 141 9.27 7.33 -3.64
N SER A 142 10.11 7.02 -2.65
CA SER A 142 10.13 5.72 -1.98
C SER A 142 9.91 5.90 -0.49
N LYS A 143 9.02 5.08 0.09
CA LYS A 143 8.73 5.04 1.53
C LYS A 143 9.97 4.54 2.28
N ARG A 144 10.42 5.30 3.27
CA ARG A 144 11.58 4.94 4.11
C ARG A 144 11.18 3.95 5.19
#